data_AF-A0A560WFT3-F1
#
_entry.id   AF-A0A560WFT3-F1
#
_cell.length_a   1.000
_cell.length_b   1.000
_cell.length_c   1.000
_cell.angle_alpha   90.00
_cell.angle_beta   90.00
_cell.angle_gamma   90.00
#
_symmetry.space_group_name_H-M   'P 1'
#
loop_
_entity.id
_entity.type
_entity.pdbx_description
1 polymer ?
#
loop_
_entity_poly.entity_id
_entity_poly.type
_entity_poly.pdbx_seq_one_letter_code
_entity_poly.pdbx_strand_id
1 'polypeptide(L)'
;MDFVDSGLYRDITDHAYDAPAWLRHTAEIGTEAGLLVFVALFVAGWWRARHADTRAFAIAVLAPLATAVAYVCSELLKSGVTEERPCRAVTGAAPPLAECPPHGDWSFPSNHATIAGASAVTLVLVRRALVWLTAPLALLVAFSRVFVGVHYPHDVAAGLLLGTLVSLAVVGPATGPALRLAAAMRGSTAPAARWLTGPGPRSGATASTPYATHRRHRTRRAAPMDGLNSPPDPPRTRRSPPVRDCAHRAGPGPR
;
A
#
# COMPACT_ATOMS: atom_id res chain seq x y z
N MET A 1 26.87 -7.58 17.69
CA MET A 1 25.82 -7.41 18.72
C MET A 1 26.36 -6.43 19.72
N ASP A 2 25.85 -5.21 19.69
CA ASP A 2 26.42 -4.12 20.47
C ASP A 2 25.71 -4.02 21.82
N PHE A 3 26.43 -3.57 22.85
CA PHE A 3 25.90 -3.38 24.22
C PHE A 3 24.54 -2.66 24.28
N VAL A 4 24.26 -1.81 23.29
CA VAL A 4 23.03 -1.01 23.18
C VAL A 4 21.80 -1.91 22.99
N ASP A 5 21.88 -2.93 22.14
CA ASP A 5 20.72 -3.73 21.76
C ASP A 5 20.37 -4.77 22.84
N SER A 6 21.40 -5.36 23.48
CA SER A 6 21.20 -6.20 24.67
C SER A 6 20.77 -5.39 25.90
N GLY A 7 21.22 -4.14 26.03
CA GLY A 7 20.77 -3.23 27.09
C GLY A 7 19.29 -2.88 26.94
N LEU A 8 18.88 -2.45 25.73
CA LEU A 8 17.49 -2.12 25.44
C LEU A 8 16.57 -3.35 25.57
N TYR A 9 17.04 -4.53 25.17
CA TYR A 9 16.32 -5.78 25.42
C TYR A 9 16.05 -5.99 26.92
N ARG A 10 17.09 -5.91 27.78
CA ARG A 10 16.95 -6.09 29.23
C ARG A 10 15.97 -5.09 29.83
N ASP A 11 16.13 -3.81 29.51
CA ASP A 11 15.28 -2.74 30.03
C ASP A 11 13.80 -3.00 29.70
N ILE A 12 13.50 -3.45 28.47
CA ILE A 12 12.15 -3.78 28.04
C ILE A 12 11.63 -5.04 28.74
N THR A 13 12.42 -6.11 28.81
CA THR A 13 11.99 -7.39 29.40
C THR A 13 11.81 -7.31 30.91
N ASP A 14 12.65 -6.55 31.60
CA ASP A 14 12.55 -6.35 33.04
C ASP A 14 11.25 -5.59 33.37
N HIS A 15 10.95 -4.54 32.60
CA HIS A 15 9.67 -3.84 32.72
C HIS A 15 8.47 -4.74 32.36
N ALA A 16 8.63 -5.60 31.33
CA ALA A 16 7.59 -6.54 30.93
C ALA A 16 7.33 -7.62 31.99
N TYR A 17 8.36 -8.02 32.73
CA TYR A 17 8.25 -8.99 33.83
C TYR A 17 7.43 -8.43 35.00
N ASP A 18 7.65 -7.17 35.35
CA ASP A 18 6.93 -6.47 36.42
C ASP A 18 5.52 -6.02 36.02
N ALA A 19 5.15 -6.19 34.74
CA ALA A 19 3.85 -5.79 34.24
C ALA A 19 2.69 -6.60 34.87
N PRO A 20 1.51 -5.98 35.04
CA PRO A 20 0.31 -6.69 35.49
C PRO A 20 0.02 -7.94 34.64
N ALA A 21 -0.47 -9.02 35.27
CA ALA A 21 -0.70 -10.30 34.59
C ALA A 21 -1.58 -10.18 33.33
N TRP A 22 -2.59 -9.31 33.36
CA TRP A 22 -3.44 -9.07 32.20
C TRP A 22 -2.63 -8.52 31.02
N LEU A 23 -1.66 -7.62 31.27
CA LEU A 23 -0.83 -7.02 30.22
C LEU A 23 0.11 -8.07 29.62
N ARG A 24 0.72 -8.91 30.46
CA ARG A 24 1.58 -10.02 30.02
C ARG A 24 0.83 -11.02 29.13
N HIS A 25 -0.36 -11.47 29.54
CA HIS A 25 -1.19 -12.34 28.72
C HIS A 25 -1.66 -11.69 27.42
N THR A 26 -2.02 -10.39 27.46
CA THR A 26 -2.39 -9.68 26.23
C THR A 26 -1.23 -9.52 25.25
N ALA A 27 0.01 -9.39 25.73
CA ALA A 27 1.17 -9.28 24.85
C ALA A 27 1.52 -10.62 24.18
N GLU A 28 1.40 -11.72 24.94
CA GLU A 28 1.57 -13.08 24.44
C GLU A 28 0.55 -13.41 23.34
N ILE A 29 -0.74 -13.30 23.65
CA ILE A 29 -1.85 -13.58 22.71
C ILE A 29 -1.92 -12.53 21.59
N GLY A 30 -1.62 -11.28 21.92
CA GLY A 30 -1.75 -10.14 21.02
C GLY A 30 -0.86 -10.23 19.78
N THR A 31 0.27 -10.93 19.90
CA THR A 31 1.17 -11.17 18.78
C THR A 31 0.48 -11.99 17.67
N GLU A 32 -0.15 -13.10 18.03
CA GLU A 32 -0.84 -13.98 17.08
C GLU A 32 -2.16 -13.36 16.62
N ALA A 33 -2.92 -12.80 17.57
CA ALA A 33 -4.18 -12.12 17.29
C ALA A 33 -3.99 -10.96 16.30
N GLY A 34 -2.89 -10.21 16.40
CA GLY A 34 -2.58 -9.13 15.46
C GLY A 34 -2.38 -9.63 14.02
N LEU A 35 -1.74 -10.78 13.82
CA LEU A 35 -1.62 -11.40 12.51
C LEU A 35 -2.98 -11.88 11.97
N LEU A 36 -3.83 -12.43 12.83
CA LEU A 36 -5.20 -12.81 12.45
C LEU A 36 -6.04 -11.60 12.03
N VAL A 37 -5.83 -10.43 12.65
CA VAL A 37 -6.46 -9.18 12.20
C VAL A 37 -6.00 -8.82 10.78
N PHE A 38 -4.72 -8.96 10.45
CA PHE A 38 -4.25 -8.74 9.06
C PHE A 38 -4.90 -9.71 8.08
N VAL A 39 -5.04 -10.99 8.42
CA VAL A 39 -5.76 -11.99 7.60
C VAL A 39 -7.21 -11.57 7.39
N ALA A 40 -7.91 -11.16 8.45
CA ALA A 40 -9.28 -10.66 8.34
C ALA A 40 -9.38 -9.41 7.44
N LEU A 41 -8.41 -8.49 7.54
CA LEU A 41 -8.33 -7.31 6.68
C LEU A 41 -8.06 -7.67 5.21
N PHE A 42 -7.25 -8.68 4.91
CA PHE A 42 -7.07 -9.17 3.54
C PHE A 42 -8.36 -9.74 2.98
N VAL A 43 -9.07 -10.58 3.75
CA VAL A 43 -10.36 -11.15 3.34
C VAL A 43 -11.40 -10.05 3.12
N ALA A 44 -11.51 -9.10 4.05
CA ALA A 44 -12.42 -7.96 3.92
C ALA A 44 -12.05 -7.06 2.72
N GLY A 45 -10.76 -6.83 2.49
CA GLY A 45 -10.23 -6.08 1.35
C GLY A 45 -10.59 -6.75 0.03
N TRP A 46 -10.32 -8.04 -0.11
CA TRP A 46 -10.71 -8.85 -1.26
C TRP A 46 -12.23 -8.83 -1.49
N TRP A 47 -13.01 -9.08 -0.44
CA TRP A 47 -14.47 -9.10 -0.52
C TRP A 47 -15.04 -7.77 -1.02
N ARG A 48 -14.54 -6.65 -0.51
CA ARG A 48 -14.93 -5.31 -0.97
C ARG A 48 -14.48 -5.06 -2.42
N ALA A 49 -13.27 -5.48 -2.77
CA ALA A 49 -12.69 -5.26 -4.09
C ALA A 49 -13.40 -6.05 -5.21
N ARG A 50 -14.14 -7.12 -4.88
CA ARG A 50 -15.02 -7.83 -5.82
C ARG A 50 -16.06 -6.92 -6.49
N HIS A 51 -16.49 -5.87 -5.79
CA HIS A 51 -17.46 -4.88 -6.28
C HIS A 51 -16.80 -3.57 -6.76
N ALA A 52 -15.47 -3.47 -6.64
CA ALA A 52 -14.71 -2.31 -7.10
C ALA A 52 -14.17 -2.54 -8.53
N ASP A 53 -13.37 -1.60 -9.02
CA ASP A 53 -12.69 -1.73 -10.30
C ASP A 53 -11.65 -2.88 -10.30
N THR A 54 -11.22 -3.25 -11.51
CA THR A 54 -10.27 -4.35 -11.72
C THR A 54 -8.92 -4.11 -11.04
N ARG A 55 -8.49 -2.85 -10.90
CA ARG A 55 -7.22 -2.51 -10.27
C ARG A 55 -7.26 -2.72 -8.77
N ALA A 56 -8.32 -2.25 -8.11
CA ALA A 56 -8.54 -2.49 -6.69
C ALA A 56 -8.55 -4.00 -6.38
N PHE A 57 -9.22 -4.79 -7.22
CA PHE A 57 -9.22 -6.26 -7.08
C PHE A 57 -7.83 -6.88 -7.26
N ALA A 58 -7.11 -6.50 -8.31
CA ALA A 58 -5.76 -7.02 -8.57
C ALA A 58 -4.81 -6.74 -7.38
N ILE A 59 -4.82 -5.51 -6.85
CA ILE A 59 -3.99 -5.14 -5.70
C ILE A 59 -4.43 -5.90 -4.44
N ALA A 60 -5.74 -6.08 -4.21
CA ALA A 60 -6.25 -6.83 -3.05
C ALA A 60 -5.83 -8.31 -3.07
N VAL A 61 -5.72 -8.93 -4.25
CA VAL A 61 -5.20 -10.30 -4.40
C VAL A 61 -3.68 -10.36 -4.27
N LEU A 62 -2.97 -9.37 -4.81
CA LEU A 62 -1.51 -9.29 -4.69
C LEU A 62 -1.03 -9.05 -3.24
N ALA A 63 -1.85 -8.41 -2.40
CA ALA A 63 -1.47 -8.06 -1.04
C ALA A 63 -1.05 -9.25 -0.16
N PRO A 64 -1.86 -10.32 0.01
CA PRO A 64 -1.43 -11.51 0.74
C PRO A 64 -0.31 -12.28 0.03
N LEU A 65 -0.25 -12.26 -1.31
CA LEU A 65 0.83 -12.92 -2.07
C LEU A 65 2.19 -12.25 -1.84
N ALA A 66 2.24 -10.92 -1.87
CA ALA A 66 3.44 -10.14 -1.58
C ALA A 66 3.90 -10.35 -0.12
N THR A 67 2.95 -10.48 0.81
CA THR A 67 3.23 -10.82 2.21
C THR A 67 3.85 -12.21 2.35
N ALA A 68 3.34 -13.20 1.62
CA ALA A 68 3.94 -14.54 1.59
C ALA A 68 5.36 -14.53 1.01
N VAL A 69 5.60 -13.76 -0.06
CA VAL A 69 6.95 -13.58 -0.62
C VAL A 69 7.89 -12.94 0.40
N ALA A 70 7.44 -11.91 1.11
CA ALA A 70 8.23 -11.28 2.17
C ALA A 70 8.59 -12.25 3.30
N TYR A 71 7.66 -13.11 3.72
CA TYR A 71 7.92 -14.18 4.68
C TYR A 71 8.98 -15.16 4.18
N VAL A 72 8.88 -15.61 2.92
CA VAL A 72 9.89 -16.50 2.32
C VAL A 72 11.26 -15.82 2.29
N CYS A 73 11.34 -14.54 1.93
CA CYS A 73 12.60 -13.80 2.03
C CYS A 73 13.14 -13.75 3.46
N SER A 74 12.29 -13.54 4.46
CA SER A 74 12.65 -13.58 5.88
C SER A 74 13.33 -14.90 6.27
N GLU A 75 12.72 -16.03 5.87
CA GLU A 75 13.25 -17.38 6.13
C GLU A 75 14.60 -17.62 5.44
N LEU A 76 14.75 -17.16 4.20
CA LEU A 76 16.02 -17.24 3.49
C LEU A 76 17.12 -16.42 4.18
N LEU A 77 16.79 -15.21 4.66
CA LEU A 77 17.76 -14.38 5.42
C LEU A 77 18.14 -15.04 6.74
N LYS A 78 17.18 -15.61 7.48
CA LYS A 78 17.43 -16.35 8.73
C LYS A 78 18.46 -17.46 8.55
N SER A 79 18.37 -18.20 7.44
CA SER A 79 19.31 -19.28 7.12
C SER A 79 20.76 -18.81 6.90
N GLY A 80 20.97 -17.52 6.60
CA GLY A 80 22.29 -16.94 6.36
C GLY A 80 22.93 -16.22 7.56
N VAL A 81 22.14 -15.59 8.44
CA VAL A 81 22.67 -14.80 9.57
C VAL A 81 22.83 -15.65 10.84
N THR A 82 21.97 -16.67 11.03
CA THR A 82 22.04 -17.62 12.15
C THR A 82 22.17 -16.97 13.53
N GLU A 83 21.43 -15.90 13.76
CA GLU A 83 21.50 -15.12 15.01
C GLU A 83 20.79 -15.82 16.17
N GLU A 84 21.50 -16.02 17.27
CA GLU A 84 20.94 -16.66 18.47
C GLU A 84 19.96 -15.74 19.19
N ARG A 85 18.83 -16.28 19.66
CA ARG A 85 17.75 -15.50 20.28
C ARG A 85 18.16 -14.91 21.62
N PRO A 86 17.64 -13.71 21.98
CA PRO A 86 18.03 -13.05 23.22
C PRO A 86 17.63 -13.85 24.48
N CYS A 87 16.52 -14.60 24.43
CA CYS A 87 16.10 -15.48 25.51
C CYS A 87 17.11 -16.58 25.88
N ARG A 88 18.11 -16.85 25.03
CA ARG A 88 19.24 -17.75 25.32
C ARG A 88 20.57 -17.03 25.46
N ALA A 89 20.80 -16.01 24.63
CA ALA A 89 22.10 -15.37 24.51
C ALA A 89 22.34 -14.22 25.52
N VAL A 90 21.28 -13.54 25.96
CA VAL A 90 21.40 -12.39 26.87
C VAL A 90 21.32 -12.86 28.32
N THR A 91 22.47 -12.86 28.99
CA THR A 91 22.54 -13.14 30.43
C THR A 91 22.03 -11.95 31.26
N GLY A 92 21.42 -12.26 32.40
CA GLY A 92 20.95 -11.26 33.38
C GLY A 92 19.67 -10.53 32.99
N ALA A 93 18.98 -10.93 31.92
CA ALA A 93 17.63 -10.46 31.62
C ALA A 93 16.58 -11.21 32.45
N ALA A 94 15.43 -10.59 32.71
CA ALA A 94 14.26 -11.31 33.22
C ALA A 94 13.85 -12.48 32.31
N PRO A 95 13.21 -13.54 32.85
CA PRO A 95 12.70 -14.64 32.05
C PRO A 95 11.74 -14.15 30.95
N PRO A 96 11.82 -14.70 29.72
CA PRO A 96 10.92 -14.32 28.64
C PRO A 96 9.47 -14.68 29.00
N LEU A 97 8.52 -13.85 28.55
CA LEU A 97 7.09 -14.09 28.79
C LEU A 97 6.53 -15.18 27.87
N ALA A 98 7.09 -15.32 26.68
CA ALA A 98 6.74 -16.38 25.74
C ALA A 98 7.81 -17.48 25.74
N GLU A 99 7.40 -18.69 25.38
CA GLU A 99 8.32 -19.80 25.19
C GLU A 99 9.40 -19.45 24.15
N CYS A 100 10.66 -19.69 24.52
CA CYS A 100 11.80 -19.42 23.64
C CYS A 100 11.81 -20.45 22.49
N PRO A 101 11.67 -20.04 21.22
CA PRO A 101 11.58 -20.97 20.08
C PRO A 101 12.80 -21.91 19.98
N PRO A 102 12.68 -23.13 19.43
CA PRO A 102 13.74 -24.14 19.47
C PRO A 102 15.02 -23.70 18.76
N HIS A 103 16.12 -24.43 19.02
CA HIS A 103 17.38 -24.22 18.31
C HIS A 103 17.20 -24.40 16.80
N GLY A 104 17.86 -23.55 16.02
CA GLY A 104 17.71 -23.50 14.56
C GLY A 104 16.59 -22.59 14.06
N ASP A 105 15.68 -22.11 14.94
CA ASP A 105 14.81 -20.96 14.63
C ASP A 105 15.49 -19.65 15.05
N TRP A 106 16.27 -19.11 14.12
CA TRP A 106 17.11 -17.94 14.31
C TRP A 106 16.31 -16.65 14.56
N SER A 107 16.93 -15.71 15.29
CA SER A 107 16.29 -14.45 15.71
C SER A 107 16.10 -13.48 14.56
N PHE A 108 17.08 -13.35 13.68
CA PHE A 108 17.12 -12.28 12.69
C PHE A 108 16.73 -12.73 11.28
N PRO A 109 15.85 -11.99 10.57
CA PRO A 109 14.94 -10.96 11.08
C PRO A 109 13.68 -11.58 11.72
N SER A 110 12.89 -10.78 12.43
CA SER A 110 11.65 -11.27 13.02
C SER A 110 10.54 -11.51 11.99
N ASN A 111 10.10 -12.76 11.82
CA ASN A 111 9.02 -13.12 10.88
C ASN A 111 7.70 -12.41 11.18
N HIS A 112 7.32 -12.26 12.45
CA HIS A 112 6.09 -11.56 12.83
C HIS A 112 6.15 -10.10 12.40
N ALA A 113 7.29 -9.44 12.63
CA ALA A 113 7.52 -8.07 12.18
C ALA A 113 7.55 -7.97 10.64
N THR A 114 8.17 -8.93 9.94
CA THR A 114 8.16 -9.01 8.47
C THR A 114 6.75 -9.12 7.91
N ILE A 115 5.95 -10.07 8.42
CA ILE A 115 4.57 -10.26 7.98
C ILE A 115 3.73 -9.02 8.30
N ALA A 116 3.91 -8.41 9.48
CA ALA A 116 3.18 -7.23 9.88
C ALA A 116 3.51 -6.00 9.00
N GLY A 117 4.79 -5.74 8.73
CA GLY A 117 5.22 -4.64 7.84
C GLY A 117 4.73 -4.83 6.41
N ALA A 118 4.87 -6.04 5.87
CA ALA A 118 4.35 -6.42 4.55
C ALA A 118 2.82 -6.26 4.45
N SER A 119 2.09 -6.75 5.46
CA SER A 119 0.63 -6.67 5.50
C SER A 119 0.17 -5.22 5.61
N ALA A 120 0.83 -4.42 6.45
CA ALA A 120 0.46 -3.02 6.62
C ALA A 120 0.64 -2.22 5.34
N VAL A 121 1.80 -2.33 4.66
CA VAL A 121 2.04 -1.57 3.43
C VAL A 121 1.11 -2.02 2.31
N THR A 122 0.88 -3.32 2.14
CA THR A 122 0.05 -3.83 1.05
C THR A 122 -1.42 -3.49 1.24
N LEU A 123 -1.94 -3.50 2.46
CA LEU A 123 -3.29 -3.03 2.77
C LEU A 123 -3.44 -1.52 2.53
N VAL A 124 -2.40 -0.72 2.78
CA VAL A 124 -2.39 0.71 2.44
C VAL A 124 -2.46 0.92 0.93
N LEU A 125 -1.83 0.05 0.13
CA LEU A 125 -1.95 0.08 -1.34
C LEU A 125 -3.37 -0.27 -1.81
N VAL A 126 -4.10 -1.13 -1.09
CA VAL A 126 -5.52 -1.41 -1.36
C VAL A 126 -6.37 -0.19 -1.01
N ARG A 127 -6.17 0.42 0.16
CA ARG A 127 -6.89 1.61 0.60
C ARG A 127 -6.04 2.44 1.54
N ARG A 128 -5.62 3.64 1.09
CA ARG A 128 -4.73 4.54 1.84
C ARG A 128 -5.17 4.82 3.28
N ALA A 129 -6.48 4.95 3.52
CA ALA A 129 -7.03 5.22 4.85
C ALA A 129 -6.72 4.11 5.88
N LEU A 130 -6.37 2.89 5.44
CA LEU A 130 -6.01 1.80 6.34
C LEU A 130 -4.68 2.05 7.07
N VAL A 131 -3.86 3.02 6.65
CA VAL A 131 -2.59 3.35 7.32
C VAL A 131 -2.78 3.64 8.81
N TRP A 132 -3.88 4.32 9.16
CA TRP A 132 -4.20 4.69 10.54
C TRP A 132 -4.57 3.48 11.42
N LEU A 133 -4.86 2.34 10.81
CA LEU A 133 -5.13 1.09 11.50
C LEU A 133 -3.93 0.15 11.41
N THR A 134 -3.38 -0.04 10.21
CA THR A 134 -2.40 -1.08 9.93
C THR A 134 -0.99 -0.73 10.37
N ALA A 135 -0.59 0.55 10.29
CA ALA A 135 0.71 0.97 10.79
C ALA A 135 0.85 0.81 12.32
N PRO A 136 -0.08 1.33 13.16
CA PRO A 136 0.01 1.09 14.60
C PRO A 136 -0.12 -0.39 14.96
N LEU A 137 -0.99 -1.14 14.27
CA LEU A 137 -1.09 -2.59 14.48
C LEU A 137 0.24 -3.30 14.17
N ALA A 138 0.93 -2.94 13.09
CA ALA A 138 2.21 -3.54 12.75
C ALA A 138 3.30 -3.21 13.76
N LEU A 139 3.34 -1.97 14.26
CA LEU A 139 4.25 -1.56 15.32
C LEU A 139 3.97 -2.30 16.63
N LEU A 140 2.69 -2.50 16.98
CA LEU A 140 2.30 -3.27 18.16
C LEU A 140 2.72 -4.75 18.05
N VAL A 141 2.49 -5.39 16.91
CA VAL A 141 2.92 -6.78 16.65
C VAL A 141 4.44 -6.91 16.66
N ALA A 142 5.17 -5.92 16.11
CA ALA A 142 6.63 -5.93 16.13
C ALA A 142 7.16 -5.73 17.57
N PHE A 143 6.64 -4.73 18.28
CA PHE A 143 7.05 -4.43 19.65
C PHE A 143 6.72 -5.59 20.61
N SER A 144 5.58 -6.26 20.45
CA SER A 144 5.21 -7.39 21.32
C SER A 144 6.24 -8.51 21.28
N ARG A 145 6.98 -8.71 20.18
CA ARG A 145 8.05 -9.71 20.09
C ARG A 145 9.25 -9.41 20.97
N VAL A 146 9.57 -8.14 21.17
CA VAL A 146 10.62 -7.71 22.10
C VAL A 146 10.08 -7.78 23.52
N PHE A 147 8.86 -7.30 23.74
CA PHE A 147 8.19 -7.29 25.06
C PHE A 147 8.03 -8.70 25.64
N VAL A 148 7.69 -9.70 24.81
CA VAL A 148 7.60 -11.11 25.26
C VAL A 148 8.97 -11.80 25.35
N GLY A 149 10.05 -11.12 24.99
CA GLY A 149 11.43 -11.54 25.27
C GLY A 149 12.07 -12.45 24.23
N VAL A 150 11.51 -12.60 23.03
CA VAL A 150 11.96 -13.59 22.04
C VAL A 150 12.73 -13.02 20.85
N HIS A 151 12.79 -11.69 20.71
CA HIS A 151 13.54 -10.99 19.67
C HIS A 151 14.21 -9.72 20.21
N TYR A 152 15.30 -9.34 19.57
CA TYR A 152 15.95 -8.06 19.80
C TYR A 152 15.18 -6.91 19.15
N PRO A 153 15.33 -5.66 19.64
CA PRO A 153 14.82 -4.46 18.97
C PRO A 153 15.23 -4.34 17.49
N HIS A 154 16.48 -4.68 17.16
CA HIS A 154 16.94 -4.62 15.77
C HIS A 154 16.31 -5.71 14.87
N ASP A 155 16.01 -6.91 15.39
CA ASP A 155 15.32 -7.97 14.65
C ASP A 155 13.97 -7.50 14.11
N VAL A 156 13.22 -6.79 14.96
CA VAL A 156 11.85 -6.36 14.67
C VAL A 156 11.86 -5.13 13.77
N ALA A 157 12.83 -4.22 13.93
CA ALA A 157 13.03 -3.10 13.03
C ALA A 157 13.41 -3.56 11.62
N ALA A 158 14.37 -4.49 11.52
CA ALA A 158 14.78 -5.10 10.26
C ALA A 158 13.65 -5.89 9.61
N GLY A 159 12.87 -6.64 10.39
CA GLY A 159 11.69 -7.36 9.89
C GLY A 159 10.64 -6.42 9.28
N LEU A 160 10.21 -5.38 10.02
CA LEU A 160 9.28 -4.37 9.50
C LEU A 160 9.76 -3.75 8.19
N LEU A 161 11.04 -3.39 8.13
CA LEU A 161 11.66 -2.80 6.94
C LEU A 161 11.69 -3.78 5.77
N LEU A 162 12.20 -5.01 5.99
CA LEU A 162 12.26 -6.06 4.98
C LEU A 162 10.87 -6.34 4.40
N GLY A 163 9.88 -6.55 5.27
CA GLY A 163 8.51 -6.84 4.85
C GLY A 163 7.92 -5.73 3.99
N THR A 164 8.14 -4.49 4.40
CA THR A 164 7.70 -3.30 3.66
C THR A 164 8.35 -3.22 2.28
N LEU A 165 9.69 -3.30 2.23
CA LEU A 165 10.46 -3.14 0.99
C LEU A 165 10.20 -4.27 -0.01
N VAL A 166 10.22 -5.53 0.45
CA VAL A 166 9.95 -6.69 -0.41
C VAL A 166 8.54 -6.59 -0.99
N SER A 167 7.55 -6.24 -0.18
CA SER A 167 6.17 -6.14 -0.65
C SER A 167 5.99 -5.04 -1.70
N LEU A 168 6.62 -3.87 -1.50
CA LEU A 168 6.62 -2.80 -2.49
C LEU A 168 7.30 -3.23 -3.80
N ALA A 169 8.43 -3.93 -3.70
CA ALA A 169 9.18 -4.46 -4.84
C ALA A 169 8.39 -5.54 -5.60
N VAL A 170 7.51 -6.31 -4.93
CA VAL A 170 6.65 -7.31 -5.56
C VAL A 170 5.43 -6.65 -6.20
N VAL A 171 4.69 -5.80 -5.47
CA VAL A 171 3.40 -5.28 -5.93
C VAL A 171 3.55 -4.38 -7.16
N GLY A 172 4.58 -3.53 -7.21
CA GLY A 172 4.84 -2.62 -8.34
C GLY A 172 4.84 -3.33 -9.70
N PRO A 173 5.80 -4.24 -9.96
CA PRO A 173 5.87 -4.97 -11.22
C PRO A 173 4.73 -5.98 -11.41
N ALA A 174 4.22 -6.60 -10.34
CA ALA A 174 3.15 -7.60 -10.45
C ALA A 174 1.77 -6.99 -10.78
N THR A 175 1.57 -5.69 -10.55
CA THR A 175 0.29 -5.02 -10.80
C THR A 175 -0.14 -5.11 -12.26
N GLY A 176 0.76 -4.90 -13.22
CA GLY A 176 0.45 -4.96 -14.66
C GLY A 176 -0.07 -6.34 -15.11
N PRO A 177 0.68 -7.42 -14.87
CA PRO A 177 0.23 -8.79 -15.11
C PRO A 177 -1.07 -9.13 -14.37
N ALA A 178 -1.18 -8.77 -13.09
CA ALA A 178 -2.37 -9.05 -12.28
C ALA A 178 -3.62 -8.34 -12.82
N LEU A 179 -3.48 -7.12 -13.35
CA LEU A 179 -4.57 -6.39 -14.00
C LEU A 179 -5.09 -7.13 -15.24
N ARG A 180 -4.19 -7.63 -16.09
CA ARG A 180 -4.54 -8.38 -17.30
C ARG A 180 -5.26 -9.68 -16.95
N LEU A 181 -4.73 -10.41 -15.97
CA LEU A 181 -5.34 -11.64 -15.48
C LEU A 181 -6.72 -11.36 -14.85
N ALA A 182 -6.82 -10.36 -13.99
CA ALA A 182 -8.08 -9.98 -13.35
C ALA A 182 -9.14 -9.56 -14.38
N ALA A 183 -8.75 -8.82 -15.42
CA ALA A 183 -9.65 -8.45 -16.52
C ALA A 183 -10.14 -9.68 -17.29
N ALA A 184 -9.24 -10.60 -17.64
CA ALA A 184 -9.59 -11.85 -18.31
C ALA A 184 -10.53 -12.73 -17.46
N MET A 185 -10.25 -12.84 -16.16
CA MET A 185 -11.09 -13.60 -15.22
C MET A 185 -12.47 -12.98 -15.04
N ARG A 186 -12.58 -11.64 -14.99
CA ARG A 186 -13.89 -10.95 -14.92
C ARG A 186 -14.71 -11.11 -16.19
N GLY A 187 -14.07 -11.27 -17.35
CA GLY A 187 -14.73 -11.57 -18.63
C GLY A 187 -15.11 -13.04 -18.82
N SER A 188 -14.69 -13.94 -17.92
CA SER A 188 -14.97 -15.37 -18.01
C SER A 188 -16.43 -15.70 -17.65
N THR A 189 -17.02 -16.64 -18.38
CA THR A 189 -18.35 -17.20 -18.07
C THR A 189 -18.30 -18.25 -16.96
N ALA A 190 -17.11 -18.69 -16.54
CA ALA A 190 -16.95 -19.73 -15.52
C ALA A 190 -17.53 -19.28 -14.16
N PRO A 191 -18.40 -20.08 -13.52
CA PRO A 191 -19.00 -19.73 -12.23
C PRO A 191 -17.98 -19.42 -11.14
N ALA A 192 -16.88 -20.18 -11.09
CA ALA A 192 -15.80 -19.98 -10.14
C ALA A 192 -15.08 -18.64 -10.35
N ALA A 193 -14.81 -18.24 -11.59
CA ALA A 193 -14.17 -16.96 -11.91
C ALA A 193 -15.08 -15.78 -11.56
N ARG A 194 -16.38 -15.88 -11.84
CA ARG A 194 -17.40 -14.89 -11.46
C ARG A 194 -17.58 -14.78 -9.96
N TRP A 195 -17.53 -15.90 -9.25
CA TRP A 195 -17.53 -15.89 -7.79
C TRP A 195 -16.23 -15.23 -7.29
N LEU A 196 -15.05 -15.68 -7.69
CA LEU A 196 -13.79 -15.15 -7.16
C LEU A 196 -13.59 -13.65 -7.43
N THR A 197 -13.89 -13.19 -8.64
CA THR A 197 -13.67 -11.80 -9.05
C THR A 197 -14.84 -10.87 -8.72
N GLY A 198 -16.04 -11.43 -8.53
CA GLY A 198 -17.25 -10.66 -8.33
C GLY A 198 -17.74 -9.90 -9.57
N PRO A 199 -18.89 -9.21 -9.45
CA PRO A 199 -19.55 -8.57 -10.57
C PRO A 199 -18.80 -7.35 -11.13
N GLY A 200 -17.80 -6.83 -10.40
CA GLY A 200 -17.13 -5.58 -10.74
C GLY A 200 -17.95 -4.36 -10.36
N PRO A 201 -17.60 -3.18 -10.89
CA PRO A 201 -18.37 -1.96 -10.68
C PRO A 201 -19.82 -2.20 -11.12
N ARG A 202 -20.80 -1.80 -10.31
CA ARG A 202 -22.19 -1.77 -10.78
C ARG A 202 -22.22 -0.83 -11.96
N SER A 203 -22.63 -1.31 -13.14
CA SER A 203 -22.92 -0.47 -14.30
C SER A 203 -24.06 0.49 -13.94
N GLY A 204 -23.73 1.60 -13.30
CA GLY A 204 -24.64 2.71 -13.09
C GLY A 204 -24.80 3.42 -14.42
N ALA A 205 -25.99 3.27 -15.01
CA ALA A 205 -26.56 4.08 -16.07
C ALA A 205 -25.56 4.60 -17.10
N THR A 206 -25.53 3.95 -18.26
CA THR A 206 -25.38 4.70 -19.52
C THR A 206 -26.26 5.94 -19.40
N ALA A 207 -25.63 7.10 -19.23
CA ALA A 207 -26.26 8.38 -19.54
C ALA A 207 -26.56 8.31 -21.04
N SER A 208 -27.74 7.78 -21.37
CA SER A 208 -28.37 7.97 -22.66
C SER A 208 -28.65 9.46 -22.75
N THR A 209 -27.67 10.25 -23.18
CA THR A 209 -27.93 11.57 -23.72
C THR A 209 -28.75 11.32 -24.99
N PRO A 210 -30.04 11.66 -25.05
CA PRO A 210 -30.76 11.57 -26.29
C PRO A 210 -30.11 12.58 -27.23
N TYR A 211 -29.63 12.08 -28.36
CA TYR A 211 -29.17 12.89 -29.48
C TYR A 211 -30.34 13.78 -29.93
N ALA A 212 -30.34 15.05 -29.51
CA ALA A 212 -31.29 16.04 -29.97
C ALA A 212 -30.95 16.41 -31.41
N THR A 213 -31.59 15.73 -32.37
CA THR A 213 -31.60 16.13 -33.77
C THR A 213 -32.35 17.45 -33.91
N HIS A 214 -31.64 18.58 -33.84
CA HIS A 214 -32.17 19.84 -34.33
C HIS A 214 -32.24 19.81 -35.87
N ARG A 215 -33.31 19.21 -36.40
CA ARG A 215 -33.71 19.32 -37.80
C ARG A 215 -34.27 20.74 -38.01
N ARG A 216 -33.41 21.71 -38.35
CA ARG A 216 -33.86 23.03 -38.81
C ARG A 216 -34.51 22.89 -40.18
N HIS A 217 -35.84 22.81 -40.21
CA HIS A 217 -36.63 23.12 -41.40
C HIS A 217 -36.42 24.60 -41.75
N ARG A 218 -35.59 24.88 -42.76
CA ARG A 218 -35.48 26.21 -43.37
C ARG A 218 -36.54 26.30 -44.46
N THR A 219 -37.72 26.79 -44.11
CA THR A 219 -38.76 27.18 -45.06
C THR A 219 -38.25 28.35 -45.89
N ARG A 220 -38.06 28.13 -47.20
CA ARG A 220 -37.91 29.19 -48.20
C ARG A 220 -39.24 29.93 -48.28
N ARG A 221 -39.25 31.23 -47.99
CA ARG A 221 -40.29 32.16 -48.43
C ARG A 221 -39.62 33.29 -49.20
N ALA A 222 -40.01 33.41 -50.46
CA ALA A 222 -39.60 34.47 -51.37
C ALA A 222 -40.41 35.75 -51.11
N ALA A 223 -39.78 36.91 -51.30
CA ALA A 223 -40.40 38.21 -51.53
C ALA A 223 -39.34 39.17 -52.16
N PRO A 224 -39.75 40.24 -52.87
CA PRO A 224 -39.17 40.59 -54.18
C PRO A 224 -38.35 41.91 -54.25
N MET A 225 -37.55 41.97 -55.32
CA MET A 225 -37.14 43.07 -56.23
C MET A 225 -36.77 44.49 -55.75
N ASP A 226 -35.70 44.98 -56.43
CA ASP A 226 -35.36 46.35 -56.83
C ASP A 226 -34.47 47.25 -55.94
N GLY A 227 -33.16 47.20 -56.25
CA GLY A 227 -32.42 48.31 -56.88
C GLY A 227 -32.11 49.56 -56.05
N LEU A 228 -30.83 49.80 -55.76
CA LEU A 228 -30.09 51.00 -56.21
C LEU A 228 -28.58 50.94 -55.83
N ASN A 229 -27.79 51.52 -56.74
CA ASN A 229 -26.33 51.65 -56.83
C ASN A 229 -25.57 52.16 -55.58
N SER A 230 -24.35 51.63 -55.36
CA SER A 230 -23.05 52.37 -55.35
C SER A 230 -21.86 51.53 -54.82
N PRO A 231 -20.58 51.87 -55.15
CA PRO A 231 -19.46 50.94 -55.38
C PRO A 231 -18.51 50.73 -54.15
N PRO A 232 -17.45 49.89 -54.25
CA PRO A 232 -16.74 49.30 -53.10
C PRO A 232 -15.50 50.11 -52.68
N ASP A 233 -15.10 49.98 -51.40
CA ASP A 233 -13.82 50.47 -50.89
C ASP A 233 -12.89 49.31 -50.41
N PRO A 234 -11.55 49.46 -50.54
CA PRO A 234 -10.57 48.37 -50.66
C PRO A 234 -9.93 47.93 -49.32
N PRO A 235 -9.08 46.87 -49.30
CA PRO A 235 -8.72 46.15 -48.09
C PRO A 235 -7.53 46.79 -47.37
N ARG A 236 -7.52 46.77 -46.03
CA ARG A 236 -6.33 47.09 -45.23
C ARG A 236 -5.72 45.87 -44.56
N THR A 237 -4.41 45.81 -44.72
CA THR A 237 -3.45 44.75 -44.55
C THR A 237 -3.07 44.45 -43.10
N ARG A 238 -2.62 43.20 -42.90
CA ARG A 238 -1.87 42.66 -41.75
C ARG A 238 -0.83 43.63 -41.17
N ARG A 239 -0.57 43.49 -39.85
CA ARG A 239 0.78 43.31 -39.26
C ARG A 239 0.72 43.04 -37.74
N SER A 240 1.33 41.93 -37.32
CA SER A 240 1.96 41.71 -36.00
C SER A 240 3.49 41.69 -36.23
N PRO A 241 4.38 41.56 -35.22
CA PRO A 241 4.52 42.16 -33.88
C PRO A 241 5.84 43.00 -33.83
N PRO A 242 6.46 43.32 -32.66
CA PRO A 242 7.48 42.40 -32.14
C PRO A 242 7.64 42.32 -30.60
N VAL A 243 8.25 41.21 -30.20
CA VAL A 243 8.88 40.90 -28.91
C VAL A 243 10.05 41.84 -28.64
N ARG A 244 10.24 42.26 -27.39
CA ARG A 244 11.53 42.76 -26.88
C ARG A 244 11.85 42.16 -25.52
N ASP A 245 12.91 41.37 -25.51
CA ASP A 245 13.75 41.09 -24.36
C ASP A 245 14.29 42.38 -23.73
N CYS A 246 14.44 42.39 -22.41
CA CYS A 246 15.38 43.25 -21.71
C CYS A 246 16.10 42.45 -20.64
N ALA A 247 17.41 42.35 -20.85
CA ALA A 247 18.37 41.65 -20.01
C ALA A 247 18.85 42.52 -18.83
N HIS A 248 19.47 41.81 -17.88
CA HIS A 248 20.58 42.24 -17.00
C HIS A 248 20.40 43.42 -16.03
N ARG A 249 20.60 43.13 -14.74
CA ARG A 249 21.78 43.66 -14.02
C ARG A 249 22.14 42.80 -12.80
N ALA A 250 23.44 42.56 -12.67
CA ALA A 250 24.09 41.80 -11.63
C ALA A 250 24.87 42.74 -10.69
N GLY A 251 25.01 42.28 -9.44
CA GLY A 251 26.15 42.54 -8.53
C GLY A 251 26.02 43.70 -7.52
N PRO A 252 26.89 43.78 -6.50
CA PRO A 252 27.48 42.72 -5.66
C PRO A 252 27.35 43.01 -4.13
N GLY A 253 27.77 42.08 -3.25
CA GLY A 253 27.82 42.24 -1.77
C GLY A 253 28.94 43.18 -1.27
N PRO A 254 29.55 43.01 -0.07
CA PRO A 254 29.19 42.24 1.15
C PRO A 254 29.23 43.11 2.45
N ARG A 255 28.81 42.53 3.59
CA ARG A 255 29.44 42.65 4.93
C ARG A 255 28.80 41.63 5.88
#